data_AF-E3T9N8-F1
#
_entry.id   AF-E3T9N8-F1
#
_cell.length_a   1.000
_cell.length_b   1.000
_cell.length_c   1.000
_cell.angle_alpha   90.00
_cell.angle_beta   90.00
_cell.angle_gamma   90.00
#
_symmetry.space_group_name_H-M   'P 1'
#
loop_
_entity.id
_entity.type
_entity.pdbx_description
1 polymer ?
#
loop_
_entity_poly.entity_id
_entity_poly.type
_entity_poly.pdbx_seq_one_letter_code
_entity_poly.pdbx_strand_id
1 'polypeptide(L)'
;MRMMAQTLESIITPASENFSGAVPFQPSLFSQALPASCECSPEVQNFKEMIHQLEGRLVIQDHQIRELTAKMETQNSLVGDLKRTIRNLEEKMAEVEAHQCNGIFLWKIENFSIHLKAQEEERPVVIHSPGFYTGRPGYKLCLRLHLQLPSAQRCHNYISLFVHIMQGDYDSHLPWPFQGTIRLSILDQSEGSSRHNHEEVMDSKPELLAF
;
A
#
# COMPACT_ATOMS: atom_id res chain seq x y z
N MET A 1 29.39 14.71 0.50
CA MET A 1 30.70 15.11 -0.06
C MET A 1 30.57 15.02 -1.59
N ARG A 2 30.92 16.11 -2.29
CA ARG A 2 31.02 16.42 -3.75
C ARG A 2 30.88 15.23 -4.74
N MET A 3 30.24 15.35 -5.91
CA MET A 3 30.64 16.13 -7.11
C MET A 3 29.43 16.23 -8.08
N MET A 4 28.97 17.42 -8.47
CA MET A 4 29.30 18.18 -9.70
C MET A 4 28.93 17.49 -11.02
N ALA A 5 27.78 17.90 -11.58
CA ALA A 5 27.43 17.78 -12.99
C ALA A 5 27.94 19.02 -13.75
N GLN A 6 28.53 18.83 -14.93
CA GLN A 6 28.77 19.92 -15.89
C GLN A 6 28.31 19.47 -17.27
N THR A 7 27.37 20.24 -17.81
CA THR A 7 26.84 20.17 -19.16
C THR A 7 27.61 21.17 -20.03
N LEU A 8 28.06 20.73 -21.20
CA LEU A 8 28.60 21.57 -22.27
C LEU A 8 27.43 22.11 -23.10
N GLU A 9 27.43 23.42 -23.39
CA GLU A 9 26.86 23.93 -24.64
C GLU A 9 27.66 25.12 -25.18
N SER A 10 27.54 25.26 -26.48
CA SER A 10 28.44 25.85 -27.46
C SER A 10 28.06 27.26 -27.92
N ILE A 11 29.09 28.07 -28.21
CA ILE A 11 29.32 28.93 -29.40
C ILE A 11 28.25 30.01 -29.76
N ILE A 12 28.68 31.27 -29.88
CA ILE A 12 28.65 32.13 -31.11
C ILE A 12 29.46 33.44 -30.88
N THR A 13 30.17 33.84 -31.93
CA THR A 13 31.08 34.95 -32.32
C THR A 13 30.51 36.40 -32.30
N PRO A 14 31.19 37.50 -32.78
CA PRO A 14 32.62 37.81 -33.11
C PRO A 14 33.12 39.22 -32.64
N ALA A 15 34.30 39.63 -33.16
CA ALA A 15 34.91 40.98 -33.34
C ALA A 15 35.98 41.37 -32.30
N SER A 16 37.07 42.09 -32.59
CA SER A 16 37.90 42.42 -33.77
C SER A 16 39.18 43.10 -33.21
N GLU A 17 40.24 43.24 -34.03
CA GLU A 17 41.45 44.09 -33.83
C GLU A 17 42.52 43.53 -32.85
N ASN A 18 43.85 43.58 -33.09
CA ASN A 18 44.68 44.32 -34.04
C ASN A 18 46.00 43.56 -34.34
N PHE A 19 46.49 43.74 -35.56
CA PHE A 19 47.82 43.32 -36.04
C PHE A 19 48.91 44.28 -35.56
N SER A 20 50.06 43.76 -35.09
CA SER A 20 51.38 44.37 -35.29
C SER A 20 52.47 43.32 -35.05
N GLY A 21 53.39 43.16 -36.00
CA GLY A 21 54.62 42.38 -35.78
C GLY A 21 55.00 41.49 -36.96
N ALA A 22 55.39 42.10 -38.08
CA ALA A 22 56.01 41.39 -39.19
C ALA A 22 57.42 40.90 -38.81
N VAL A 23 57.71 39.61 -39.06
CA VAL A 23 59.07 39.05 -39.11
C VAL A 23 59.20 38.29 -40.43
N PRO A 24 60.32 38.38 -41.18
CA PRO A 24 60.39 37.94 -42.56
C PRO A 24 60.39 36.41 -42.69
N PHE A 25 59.68 35.91 -43.70
CA PHE A 25 59.75 34.55 -44.19
C PHE A 25 61.16 34.17 -44.65
N GLN A 26 61.70 33.05 -44.16
CA GLN A 26 62.74 32.28 -44.84
C GLN A 26 62.18 30.90 -45.22
N PRO A 27 62.00 30.59 -46.51
CA PRO A 27 61.45 29.33 -46.97
C PRO A 27 62.57 28.37 -47.37
N SER A 28 63.11 27.62 -46.41
CA SER A 28 63.80 26.36 -46.70
C SER A 28 64.09 25.62 -45.40
N LEU A 29 63.97 24.29 -45.46
CA LEU A 29 64.11 23.32 -44.36
C LEU A 29 62.79 22.96 -43.65
N PHE A 30 61.90 22.26 -44.35
CA PHE A 30 61.22 21.09 -43.79
C PHE A 30 60.72 20.23 -44.95
N SER A 31 61.63 19.40 -45.46
CA SER A 31 61.25 18.22 -46.23
C SER A 31 61.27 17.05 -45.25
N GLN A 32 60.15 16.35 -45.13
CA GLN A 32 59.92 14.98 -44.61
C GLN A 32 58.82 14.86 -43.54
N ALA A 33 57.65 14.42 -43.98
CA ALA A 33 56.75 13.41 -43.38
C ALA A 33 55.56 13.29 -44.36
N LEU A 34 54.99 12.14 -44.74
CA LEU A 34 54.71 10.91 -44.02
C LEU A 34 54.80 9.67 -44.94
N PRO A 35 55.13 8.47 -44.41
CA PRO A 35 54.55 7.23 -44.92
C PRO A 35 53.14 7.04 -44.35
N ALA A 36 52.20 6.70 -45.22
CA ALA A 36 50.91 6.16 -44.85
C ALA A 36 51.06 4.74 -44.25
N SER A 37 50.03 4.32 -43.52
CA SER A 37 49.78 3.00 -42.88
C SER A 37 50.63 2.66 -41.65
N CYS A 38 50.05 2.93 -40.47
CA CYS A 38 50.33 2.17 -39.26
C CYS A 38 49.52 0.87 -39.33
N GLU A 39 50.16 -0.28 -39.57
CA GLU A 39 49.50 -1.57 -39.41
C GLU A 39 49.31 -1.84 -37.91
N CYS A 40 48.06 -2.05 -37.50
CA CYS A 40 47.71 -2.39 -36.12
C CYS A 40 48.31 -3.75 -35.76
N SER A 41 48.90 -3.89 -34.56
CA SER A 41 49.40 -5.19 -34.10
C SER A 41 48.26 -6.21 -33.98
N PRO A 42 48.52 -7.52 -34.18
CA PRO A 42 47.50 -8.56 -34.09
C PRO A 42 46.80 -8.59 -32.72
N GLU A 43 47.47 -8.19 -31.64
CA GLU A 43 46.83 -8.04 -30.33
C GLU A 43 45.77 -6.93 -30.32
N VAL A 44 46.06 -5.78 -30.95
CA VAL A 44 45.11 -4.66 -31.02
C VAL A 44 43.89 -5.04 -31.85
N GLN A 45 44.08 -5.82 -32.92
CA GLN A 45 42.97 -6.32 -33.74
C GLN A 45 42.08 -7.31 -32.96
N ASN A 46 42.68 -8.20 -32.17
CA ASN A 46 41.94 -9.12 -31.30
C ASN A 46 41.16 -8.38 -30.20
N PHE A 47 41.73 -7.35 -29.58
CA PHE A 47 41.00 -6.52 -28.61
C PHE A 47 39.83 -5.79 -29.23
N LYS A 48 39.99 -5.26 -30.45
CA LYS A 48 38.93 -4.60 -31.19
C LYS A 48 37.76 -5.55 -31.48
N GLU A 49 38.05 -6.79 -31.86
CA GLU A 49 37.03 -7.81 -32.12
C GLU A 49 36.31 -8.23 -30.84
N MET A 50 37.04 -8.36 -29.73
CA MET A 50 36.44 -8.62 -28.40
C MET A 50 35.53 -7.47 -27.95
N ILE A 51 35.93 -6.21 -28.16
CA ILE A 51 35.11 -5.03 -27.85
C ILE A 51 33.80 -5.09 -28.63
N HIS A 52 33.85 -5.33 -29.94
CA HIS A 52 32.63 -5.45 -30.77
C HIS A 52 31.73 -6.61 -30.32
N GLN A 53 32.31 -7.73 -29.90
CA GLN A 53 31.53 -8.85 -29.35
C GLN A 53 30.83 -8.47 -28.03
N LEU A 54 31.51 -7.77 -27.13
CA LEU A 54 30.95 -7.30 -25.86
C LEU A 54 29.88 -6.23 -26.07
N GLU A 55 30.09 -5.30 -27.01
CA GLU A 55 29.08 -4.31 -27.41
C GLU A 55 27.81 -5.00 -27.91
N GLY A 56 27.95 -6.03 -28.76
CA GLY A 56 26.80 -6.82 -29.23
C GLY A 56 26.04 -7.51 -28.09
N ARG A 57 26.77 -8.10 -27.12
CA ARG A 57 26.15 -8.72 -25.93
C ARG A 57 25.45 -7.70 -25.04
N LEU A 58 26.04 -6.52 -24.84
CA LEU A 58 25.48 -5.44 -24.05
C LEU A 58 24.13 -4.98 -24.62
N VAL A 59 24.05 -4.80 -25.95
CA VAL A 59 22.81 -4.40 -26.62
C VAL A 59 21.71 -5.45 -26.43
N ILE A 60 22.04 -6.74 -26.52
CA ILE A 60 21.07 -7.83 -26.31
C ILE A 60 20.58 -7.84 -24.86
N GLN A 61 21.48 -7.72 -23.89
CA GLN A 61 21.11 -7.67 -22.46
C GLN A 61 20.23 -6.46 -22.14
N ASP A 62 20.57 -5.30 -22.68
CA ASP A 62 19.80 -4.07 -22.52
C ASP A 62 18.39 -4.18 -23.13
N HIS A 63 18.26 -4.87 -24.27
CA HIS A 63 16.95 -5.23 -24.82
C HIS A 63 16.17 -6.18 -23.91
N GLN A 64 16.81 -7.23 -23.37
CA GLN A 64 16.16 -8.18 -22.45
C GLN A 64 15.69 -7.50 -21.16
N ILE A 65 16.48 -6.57 -20.61
CA ILE A 65 16.10 -5.78 -19.43
C ILE A 65 14.84 -4.98 -19.73
N ARG A 66 14.79 -4.26 -20.87
CA ARG A 66 13.58 -3.51 -21.27
C ARG A 66 12.35 -4.38 -21.39
N GLU A 67 12.47 -5.55 -22.02
CA GLU A 67 11.34 -6.47 -22.18
C GLU A 67 10.85 -7.00 -20.82
N LEU A 68 11.77 -7.38 -19.94
CA LEU A 68 11.44 -7.83 -18.59
C LEU A 68 10.81 -6.71 -17.75
N THR A 69 11.30 -5.48 -17.86
CA THR A 69 10.69 -4.31 -17.20
C THR A 69 9.26 -4.10 -17.68
N ALA A 70 9.01 -4.10 -18.99
CA ALA A 70 7.66 -3.95 -19.53
C ALA A 70 6.71 -5.08 -19.08
N LYS A 71 7.21 -6.33 -19.03
CA LYS A 71 6.44 -7.47 -18.50
C LYS A 71 6.13 -7.33 -17.02
N MET A 72 7.11 -6.92 -16.21
CA MET A 72 6.95 -6.67 -14.77
C MET A 72 5.93 -5.57 -14.51
N GLU A 73 5.98 -4.46 -15.26
CA GLU A 73 5.00 -3.37 -15.17
C GLU A 73 3.59 -3.85 -15.49
N THR A 74 3.43 -4.63 -16.56
CA THR A 74 2.14 -5.21 -16.95
C THR A 74 1.59 -6.14 -15.86
N GLN A 75 2.44 -7.02 -15.32
CA GLN A 75 2.05 -7.92 -14.23
C GLN A 75 1.68 -7.16 -12.95
N ASN A 76 2.43 -6.11 -12.60
CA ASN A 76 2.12 -5.26 -11.45
C ASN A 76 0.77 -4.56 -11.60
N SER A 77 0.45 -4.08 -12.81
CA SER A 77 -0.87 -3.50 -13.10
C SER A 77 -1.98 -4.53 -12.91
N LEU A 78 -1.82 -5.72 -13.50
CA LEU A 78 -2.81 -6.79 -13.38
C LEU A 78 -3.02 -7.22 -11.92
N VAL A 79 -1.95 -7.37 -11.15
CA VAL A 79 -2.03 -7.67 -9.71
C VAL A 79 -2.77 -6.56 -8.96
N GLY A 80 -2.53 -5.29 -9.32
CA GLY A 80 -3.26 -4.15 -8.77
C GLY A 80 -4.77 -4.23 -9.04
N ASP A 81 -5.16 -4.55 -10.27
CA ASP A 81 -6.57 -4.66 -10.67
C ASP A 81 -7.26 -5.88 -10.02
N LEU A 82 -6.56 -7.01 -9.93
CA LEU A 82 -7.05 -8.20 -9.22
C LEU A 82 -7.28 -7.89 -7.73
N LYS A 83 -6.32 -7.22 -7.06
CA LYS A 83 -6.48 -6.80 -5.66
C LYS A 83 -7.69 -5.88 -5.47
N ARG A 84 -7.92 -4.95 -6.40
CA ARG A 84 -9.10 -4.06 -6.36
C ARG A 84 -10.40 -4.85 -6.52
N THR A 85 -10.40 -5.83 -7.43
CA THR A 85 -11.56 -6.70 -7.67
C THR A 85 -11.88 -7.57 -6.46
N ILE A 86 -10.87 -8.18 -5.84
CA ILE A 86 -11.02 -8.97 -4.61
C ILE A 86 -11.65 -8.13 -3.51
N ARG A 87 -11.10 -6.94 -3.23
CA ARG A 87 -11.68 -6.03 -2.23
C ARG A 87 -13.15 -5.70 -2.47
N ASN A 88 -13.52 -5.40 -3.72
CA ASN A 88 -14.91 -5.10 -4.07
C ASN A 88 -15.83 -6.31 -3.91
N LEU A 89 -15.34 -7.53 -4.19
CA LEU A 89 -16.09 -8.75 -3.95
C LEU A 89 -16.24 -9.05 -2.46
N GLU A 90 -15.20 -8.85 -1.66
CA GLU A 90 -15.23 -8.96 -0.20
C GLU A 90 -16.25 -7.98 0.41
N GLU A 91 -16.25 -6.72 -0.03
CA GLU A 91 -17.22 -5.70 0.41
C GLU A 91 -18.66 -6.09 0.05
N LYS A 92 -18.90 -6.57 -1.17
CA LYS A 92 -20.24 -7.05 -1.59
C LYS A 92 -20.69 -8.28 -0.83
N MET A 93 -19.78 -9.22 -0.57
CA MET A 93 -20.06 -10.42 0.20
C MET A 93 -20.44 -10.04 1.64
N ALA A 94 -19.68 -9.14 2.26
CA ALA A 94 -19.99 -8.62 3.59
C ALA A 94 -21.37 -7.93 3.64
N GLU A 95 -21.75 -7.18 2.60
CA GLU A 95 -23.09 -6.56 2.54
C GLU A 95 -24.21 -7.61 2.41
N VAL A 96 -23.99 -8.66 1.62
CA VAL A 96 -24.94 -9.78 1.49
C VAL A 96 -25.08 -10.53 2.82
N GLU A 97 -23.99 -10.79 3.52
CA GLU A 97 -23.99 -11.41 4.86
C GLU A 97 -24.72 -10.52 5.88
N ALA A 98 -24.46 -9.21 5.86
CA ALA A 98 -25.10 -8.23 6.74
C ALA A 98 -26.64 -8.28 6.66
N HIS A 99 -27.19 -8.45 5.45
CA HIS A 99 -28.63 -8.55 5.23
C HIS A 99 -29.26 -9.88 5.68
N GLN A 100 -28.45 -10.93 5.88
CA GLN A 100 -28.97 -12.24 6.29
C GLN A 100 -29.21 -12.36 7.80
N CYS A 101 -28.68 -11.44 8.61
CA CYS A 101 -28.76 -11.50 10.06
C CYS A 101 -30.18 -11.31 10.62
N ASN A 102 -31.05 -10.52 9.97
CA ASN A 102 -32.43 -10.25 10.40
C ASN A 102 -32.54 -9.92 11.92
N GLY A 103 -31.62 -9.10 12.43
CA GLY A 103 -31.59 -8.71 13.84
C GLY A 103 -30.92 -9.71 14.80
N ILE A 104 -30.51 -10.88 14.32
CA ILE A 104 -29.72 -11.85 15.09
C ILE A 104 -28.33 -11.95 14.49
N PHE A 105 -27.33 -11.45 15.21
CA PHE A 105 -25.94 -11.41 14.76
C PHE A 105 -25.04 -12.23 15.68
N LEU A 106 -24.24 -13.11 15.09
CA LEU A 106 -23.24 -13.91 15.79
C LEU A 106 -21.85 -13.42 15.40
N TRP A 107 -21.14 -12.81 16.35
CA TRP A 107 -19.79 -12.34 16.13
C TRP A 107 -18.77 -13.33 16.71
N LYS A 108 -18.06 -14.03 15.83
CA LYS A 108 -16.92 -14.88 16.20
C LYS A 108 -15.63 -14.07 16.09
N ILE A 109 -14.91 -13.94 17.20
CA ILE A 109 -13.57 -13.35 17.23
C ILE A 109 -12.56 -14.50 17.23
N GLU A 110 -11.85 -14.65 16.12
CA GLU A 110 -10.83 -15.67 15.96
C GLU A 110 -9.47 -15.20 16.49
N ASN A 111 -8.59 -16.15 16.85
CA ASN A 111 -7.23 -15.87 17.31
C ASN A 111 -7.15 -14.83 18.46
N PHE A 112 -8.10 -14.90 19.39
CA PHE A 112 -8.23 -13.95 20.50
C PHE A 112 -6.97 -13.85 21.38
N SER A 113 -6.12 -14.87 21.41
CA SER A 113 -4.82 -14.85 22.08
C SER A 113 -3.88 -13.75 21.57
N ILE A 114 -3.94 -13.38 20.29
CA ILE A 114 -3.14 -12.28 19.73
C ILE A 114 -3.56 -10.95 20.35
N HIS A 115 -4.86 -10.77 20.55
CA HIS A 115 -5.43 -9.58 21.18
C HIS A 115 -5.07 -9.50 22.66
N LEU A 116 -5.12 -10.62 23.39
CA LEU A 116 -4.68 -10.67 24.78
C LEU A 116 -3.19 -10.33 24.92
N LYS A 117 -2.33 -10.91 24.08
CA LYS A 117 -0.89 -10.58 24.09
C LYS A 117 -0.63 -9.10 23.81
N ALA A 118 -1.36 -8.51 22.86
CA ALA A 118 -1.24 -7.07 22.59
C ALA A 118 -1.65 -6.23 23.81
N GLN A 119 -2.72 -6.63 24.51
CA GLN A 119 -3.18 -5.96 25.72
C GLN A 119 -2.18 -6.10 26.88
N GLU A 120 -1.57 -7.27 27.07
CA GLU A 120 -0.48 -7.49 28.04
C GLU A 120 0.75 -6.61 27.77
N GLU A 121 1.05 -6.34 26.50
CA GLU A 121 2.10 -5.40 26.07
C GLU A 121 1.70 -3.92 26.19
N GLU A 122 0.62 -3.61 26.93
CA GLU A 122 0.05 -2.27 27.10
C GLU A 122 -0.36 -1.60 25.77
N ARG A 123 -0.66 -2.39 24.73
CA ARG A 123 -1.16 -1.86 23.45
C ARG A 123 -2.68 -1.83 23.47
N PRO A 124 -3.31 -0.72 23.04
CA PRO A 124 -4.76 -0.61 23.00
C PRO A 124 -5.34 -1.59 21.98
N VAL A 125 -6.37 -2.34 22.38
CA VAL A 125 -7.05 -3.29 21.50
C VAL A 125 -8.50 -2.88 21.32
N VAL A 126 -8.84 -2.50 20.10
CA VAL A 126 -10.19 -2.15 19.66
C VAL A 126 -10.51 -2.96 18.42
N ILE A 127 -11.61 -3.71 18.46
CA ILE A 127 -12.05 -4.59 17.37
C ILE A 127 -13.47 -4.20 16.97
N HIS A 128 -13.76 -4.17 15.68
CA HIS A 128 -15.11 -3.93 15.16
C HIS A 128 -15.63 -5.20 14.50
N SER A 129 -16.91 -5.50 14.70
CA SER A 129 -17.60 -6.54 13.92
C SER A 129 -17.90 -6.03 12.51
N PRO A 130 -18.16 -6.94 11.56
CA PRO A 130 -18.91 -6.60 10.35
C PRO A 130 -20.23 -5.88 10.69
N GLY A 131 -20.69 -5.04 9.76
CA GLY A 131 -22.02 -4.45 9.85
C GLY A 131 -23.09 -5.52 9.64
N PHE A 132 -24.24 -5.36 10.29
CA PHE A 132 -25.39 -6.25 10.13
C PHE A 132 -26.69 -5.47 10.21
N TYR A 133 -27.73 -5.97 9.56
CA TYR A 133 -29.04 -5.33 9.58
C TYR A 133 -29.98 -5.95 10.60
N THR A 134 -30.80 -5.11 11.20
CA THR A 134 -31.93 -5.51 12.06
C THR A 134 -33.07 -6.18 11.27
N GLY A 135 -33.12 -5.98 9.95
CA GLY A 135 -34.13 -6.54 9.05
C GLY A 135 -33.98 -5.99 7.63
N ARG A 136 -34.94 -6.30 6.75
CA ARG A 136 -35.00 -5.80 5.37
C ARG A 136 -36.43 -5.34 5.04
N PRO A 137 -36.75 -4.03 5.18
CA PRO A 137 -35.88 -2.93 5.60
C PRO A 137 -35.54 -2.96 7.10
N GLY A 138 -34.41 -2.36 7.49
CA GLY A 138 -33.96 -2.27 8.88
C GLY A 138 -32.71 -1.43 9.05
N TYR A 139 -32.40 -1.05 10.30
CA TYR A 139 -31.19 -0.29 10.66
C TYR A 139 -29.93 -1.15 10.49
N LYS A 140 -28.84 -0.52 10.05
CA LYS A 140 -27.50 -1.11 10.01
C LYS A 140 -26.77 -0.85 11.31
N LEU A 141 -26.24 -1.88 11.94
CA LEU A 141 -25.52 -1.83 13.21
C LEU A 141 -24.13 -2.47 13.07
N CYS A 142 -23.19 -2.13 13.94
CA CYS A 142 -22.00 -2.94 14.20
C CYS A 142 -21.66 -2.95 15.69
N LEU A 143 -20.88 -3.94 16.10
CA LEU A 143 -20.34 -4.05 17.46
C LEU A 143 -18.91 -3.53 17.50
N ARG A 144 -18.53 -2.93 18.62
CA ARG A 144 -17.16 -2.53 18.91
C ARG A 144 -16.75 -3.09 20.26
N LEU A 145 -15.68 -3.87 20.28
CA LEU A 145 -15.09 -4.44 21.48
C LEU A 145 -13.82 -3.69 21.85
N HIS A 146 -13.64 -3.39 23.13
CA HIS A 146 -12.41 -2.83 23.68
C HIS A 146 -11.91 -3.79 24.76
N LEU A 147 -10.64 -4.18 24.66
CA LEU A 147 -9.92 -4.79 25.78
C LEU A 147 -9.22 -3.68 26.54
N GLN A 148 -9.54 -3.58 27.83
CA GLN A 148 -8.97 -2.57 28.71
C GLN A 148 -7.52 -2.89 29.00
N LEU A 149 -6.67 -1.87 29.08
CA LEU A 149 -5.26 -2.05 29.42
C LEU A 149 -5.12 -2.61 30.84
N PRO A 150 -4.10 -3.45 31.13
CA PRO A 150 -3.83 -3.94 32.48
C PRO A 150 -3.62 -2.79 33.48
N SER A 151 -3.04 -1.68 33.02
CA SER A 151 -2.83 -0.46 33.80
C SER A 151 -4.12 0.37 34.07
N ALA A 152 -5.28 -0.01 33.52
CA ALA A 152 -6.51 0.77 33.65
C ALA A 152 -7.12 0.67 35.07
N GLN A 153 -7.05 1.76 35.84
CA GLN A 153 -7.35 1.78 37.29
C GLN A 153 -8.69 1.17 37.74
N ARG A 154 -9.77 1.26 36.95
CA ARG A 154 -11.09 0.74 37.34
C ARG A 154 -11.59 -0.40 36.45
N CYS A 155 -11.15 -0.44 35.20
CA CYS A 155 -11.75 -1.29 34.18
C CYS A 155 -10.82 -2.38 33.66
N HIS A 156 -9.59 -2.52 34.18
CA HIS A 156 -8.59 -3.50 33.72
C HIS A 156 -9.11 -4.95 33.58
N ASN A 157 -10.10 -5.36 34.39
CA ASN A 157 -10.66 -6.72 34.38
C ASN A 157 -11.97 -6.85 33.59
N TYR A 158 -12.36 -5.82 32.83
CA TYR A 158 -13.60 -5.80 32.08
C TYR A 158 -13.32 -5.75 30.58
N ILE A 159 -14.21 -6.38 29.81
CA ILE A 159 -14.34 -6.16 28.37
C ILE A 159 -15.47 -5.16 28.17
N SER A 160 -15.24 -4.12 27.37
CA SER A 160 -16.29 -3.18 27.03
C SER A 160 -16.81 -3.48 25.62
N LEU A 161 -18.11 -3.71 25.51
CA LEU A 161 -18.79 -3.96 24.25
C LEU A 161 -19.76 -2.81 23.98
N PHE A 162 -19.69 -2.27 22.77
CA PHE A 162 -20.51 -1.15 22.32
C PHE A 162 -21.30 -1.55 21.08
N VAL A 163 -22.47 -0.95 20.92
CA VAL A 163 -23.28 -1.06 19.70
C VAL A 163 -23.25 0.30 19.02
N HIS A 164 -22.92 0.30 17.74
CA HIS A 164 -22.96 1.50 16.91
C HIS A 164 -24.05 1.36 15.86
N ILE A 165 -24.80 2.42 15.64
CA ILE A 165 -25.68 2.55 14.49
C ILE A 165 -24.85 3.12 13.34
N MET A 166 -24.88 2.45 12.19
CA MET A 166 -24.19 2.85 10.97
C MET A 166 -25.20 3.43 9.98
N GLN A 167 -24.71 4.20 9.00
CA GLN A 167 -25.52 4.58 7.85
C GLN A 167 -25.94 3.32 7.07
N GLY A 168 -27.25 3.11 6.93
CA GLY A 168 -27.84 1.98 6.23
C GLY A 168 -28.61 2.39 4.96
N ASP A 169 -28.88 1.41 4.10
CA ASP A 169 -29.58 1.63 2.82
C ASP A 169 -31.04 2.07 2.99
N TYR A 170 -31.64 1.78 4.15
CA TYR A 170 -33.06 2.02 4.43
C TYR A 170 -33.32 3.22 5.35
N ASP A 171 -32.28 3.98 5.72
CA ASP A 171 -32.38 5.02 6.76
C ASP A 171 -33.46 6.06 6.47
N SER A 172 -33.71 6.39 5.19
CA SER A 172 -34.76 7.31 4.75
C SER A 172 -36.19 6.82 4.99
N HIS A 173 -36.36 5.52 5.21
CA HIS A 173 -37.65 4.85 5.39
C HIS A 173 -37.89 4.37 6.83
N LEU A 174 -36.90 4.53 7.71
CA LEU A 174 -36.96 4.08 9.09
C LEU A 174 -37.29 5.23 10.04
N PRO A 175 -38.01 4.98 11.14
CA PRO A 175 -38.25 5.99 12.15
C PRO A 175 -36.94 6.37 12.87
N TRP A 176 -36.78 7.64 13.24
CA TRP A 176 -35.63 8.10 14.01
C TRP A 176 -36.08 8.98 15.19
N PRO A 177 -35.39 8.95 16.35
CA PRO A 177 -34.21 8.11 16.66
C PRO A 177 -34.57 6.61 16.75
N PHE A 178 -33.56 5.73 16.74
CA PHE A 178 -33.76 4.29 16.89
C PHE A 178 -34.59 3.97 18.15
N GLN A 179 -35.63 3.16 17.97
CA GLN A 179 -36.48 2.67 19.06
C GLN A 179 -36.51 1.14 19.03
N GLY A 180 -35.99 0.49 20.06
CA GLY A 180 -35.95 -0.95 20.17
C GLY A 180 -35.12 -1.43 21.36
N THR A 181 -35.18 -2.74 21.58
CA THR A 181 -34.41 -3.43 22.61
C THR A 181 -33.24 -4.16 21.97
N ILE A 182 -32.05 -3.96 22.49
CA ILE A 182 -30.82 -4.63 22.06
C ILE A 182 -30.39 -5.58 23.15
N ARG A 183 -30.17 -6.84 22.79
CA ARG A 183 -29.70 -7.89 23.68
C ARG A 183 -28.32 -8.31 23.24
N LEU A 184 -27.34 -8.09 24.11
CA LEU A 184 -25.96 -8.50 23.90
C LEU A 184 -25.67 -9.73 24.76
N SER A 185 -24.99 -10.72 24.18
CA SER A 185 -24.61 -11.92 24.89
C SER A 185 -23.17 -12.32 24.54
N ILE A 186 -22.37 -12.61 25.56
CA ILE A 186 -21.10 -13.33 25.43
C ILE A 186 -21.40 -14.80 25.67
N LEU A 187 -21.17 -15.62 24.65
CA LEU A 187 -21.53 -17.02 24.66
C LEU A 187 -20.45 -17.87 25.35
N ASP A 188 -20.88 -18.66 26.33
CA ASP A 188 -20.03 -19.66 26.98
C ASP A 188 -19.91 -20.91 26.09
N GLN A 189 -18.67 -21.24 25.72
CA GLN A 189 -18.33 -22.37 24.85
C GLN A 189 -17.78 -23.57 25.62
N SER A 190 -17.85 -23.57 26.96
CA SER A 190 -17.39 -24.68 27.77
C SER A 190 -18.14 -25.99 27.45
N GLU A 191 -17.43 -27.12 27.61
CA GLU A 191 -17.94 -28.48 27.35
C GLU A 191 -18.74 -29.06 28.52
N GLY A 192 -18.97 -28.27 29.59
CA GLY A 192 -19.68 -28.70 30.80
C GLY A 192 -21.20 -28.69 30.67
N SER A 193 -21.88 -29.31 31.65
CA SER A 193 -23.34 -29.53 31.65
C SER A 193 -24.19 -28.26 31.75
N SER A 194 -23.61 -27.12 32.14
CA SER A 194 -24.30 -25.84 32.26
C SER A 194 -23.48 -24.72 31.64
N ARG A 195 -23.84 -24.33 30.41
CA ARG A 195 -23.31 -23.13 29.76
C ARG A 195 -23.97 -21.89 30.36
N HIS A 196 -23.16 -20.92 30.78
CA HIS A 196 -23.64 -19.67 31.36
C HIS A 196 -23.22 -18.49 30.50
N ASN A 197 -24.09 -18.12 29.56
CA ASN A 197 -23.88 -16.91 28.76
C ASN A 197 -23.99 -15.68 29.67
N HIS A 198 -23.10 -14.71 29.46
CA HIS A 198 -23.24 -13.39 30.06
C HIS A 198 -24.10 -12.53 29.15
N GLU A 199 -25.20 -11.99 29.65
CA GLU A 199 -26.20 -11.28 28.86
C GLU A 199 -26.55 -9.93 29.46
N GLU A 200 -26.69 -8.93 28.59
CA GLU A 200 -27.14 -7.58 28.94
C GLU A 200 -28.20 -7.12 27.95
N VAL A 201 -29.29 -6.56 28.47
CA VAL A 201 -30.41 -6.05 27.67
C VAL A 201 -30.47 -4.54 27.86
N MET A 202 -30.49 -3.83 26.73
CA MET A 202 -30.54 -2.37 26.69
C MET A 202 -31.76 -1.94 25.88
N ASP A 203 -32.62 -1.14 26.49
CA ASP A 203 -33.70 -0.47 25.78
C ASP A 203 -33.24 0.89 25.27
N SER A 204 -33.61 1.19 24.02
CA SER A 204 -33.45 2.54 23.48
C SER A 204 -34.16 3.53 24.36
N LYS A 205 -33.44 4.56 24.81
CA LYS A 205 -34.01 5.69 25.53
C LYS A 205 -33.97 6.89 24.58
N PRO A 206 -35.06 7.17 23.84
CA PRO A 206 -35.06 8.23 22.83
C PRO A 206 -34.80 9.62 23.42
N GLU A 207 -34.96 9.77 24.74
CA GLU A 207 -34.70 11.00 25.48
C GLU A 207 -33.23 11.17 25.92
N LEU A 208 -32.46 10.08 25.91
CA LEU A 208 -31.02 10.17 26.08
C LEU A 208 -30.44 10.49 24.70
N LEU A 209 -29.86 11.68 24.57
CA LEU A 209 -29.00 12.04 23.44
C LEU A 209 -27.76 11.14 23.49
N ALA A 210 -27.88 9.94 22.93
CA ALA A 210 -26.77 9.04 22.70
C ALA A 210 -26.37 9.10 21.23
N PHE A 211 -26.12 10.31 20.71
CA PHE A 211 -25.41 10.61 19.47
C PHE A 211 -24.74 11.98 19.59
#